data_AF-A0A9P6DGC4-F1
#
_entry.id   AF-A0A9P6DGC4-F1
#
_cell.length_a   1.000
_cell.length_b   1.000
_cell.length_c   1.000
_cell.angle_alpha   90.00
_cell.angle_beta   90.00
_cell.angle_gamma   90.00
#
_symmetry.space_group_name_H-M   'P 1'
#
loop_
_entity.id
_entity.type
_entity.pdbx_description
1 polymer ?
#
loop_
_entity_poly.entity_id
_entity_poly.type
_entity_poly.pdbx_seq_one_letter_code
_entity_poly.pdbx_strand_id
1 'polypeptide(L)'
;MATFRGSLRKFLQKFSDLCNWDFAWMNVGGVCRHWRGSMLASSRLWTPIDISQPDSPLEFLKRSKSAPLQITRRRYPSDFEQFKKVAEAVMKQISRLESLNIATIQGDDLLQFLRLNGDVNATVAAVLEGLRIFVRPSSSTALSNILHRNMTSLGHPRNTS
;
A
#
# COMPACT_ATOMS: atom_id res chain seq x y z
N MET A 1 -1.59 -40.22 -1.54
CA MET A 1 -1.34 -38.93 -0.84
C MET A 1 -1.44 -37.70 -1.77
N ALA A 2 -2.42 -37.63 -2.68
CA ALA A 2 -2.52 -36.55 -3.69
C ALA A 2 -3.66 -35.54 -3.45
N THR A 3 -4.60 -35.82 -2.56
CA THR A 3 -5.85 -35.05 -2.38
C THR A 3 -5.74 -33.84 -1.45
N PHE A 4 -4.71 -33.76 -0.59
CA PHE A 4 -4.62 -32.70 0.41
C PHE A 4 -4.07 -31.36 -0.15
N ARG A 5 -3.23 -31.41 -1.19
CA ARG A 5 -2.57 -30.21 -1.76
C ARG A 5 -3.55 -29.26 -2.47
N GLY A 6 -4.56 -29.80 -3.16
CA GLY A 6 -5.57 -28.99 -3.84
C GLY A 6 -6.49 -28.25 -2.87
N SER A 7 -6.82 -28.89 -1.75
CA SER A 7 -7.68 -28.32 -0.71
C SER A 7 -6.96 -27.21 0.07
N LEU A 8 -5.68 -27.40 0.40
CA LEU A 8 -4.90 -26.40 1.12
C LEU A 8 -4.71 -25.11 0.31
N ARG A 9 -4.50 -25.20 -1.01
CA ARG A 9 -4.35 -24.00 -1.86
C ARG A 9 -5.63 -23.17 -1.90
N LYS A 10 -6.78 -23.83 -2.03
CA LYS A 10 -8.10 -23.17 -2.00
C LYS A 10 -8.41 -22.62 -0.61
N PHE A 11 -8.05 -23.34 0.45
CA PHE A 11 -8.19 -22.87 1.82
C PHE A 11 -7.33 -21.64 2.08
N LEU A 12 -6.04 -21.64 1.70
CA LEU A 12 -5.13 -20.51 1.90
C LEU A 12 -5.54 -19.28 1.09
N GLN A 13 -6.03 -19.47 -0.15
CA GLN A 13 -6.58 -18.36 -0.93
C GLN A 13 -7.83 -17.78 -0.24
N LYS A 14 -8.79 -18.63 0.15
CA LYS A 14 -10.00 -18.20 0.84
C LYS A 14 -9.71 -17.56 2.20
N PHE A 15 -8.68 -18.02 2.91
CA PHE A 15 -8.25 -17.48 4.20
C PHE A 15 -7.54 -16.12 4.04
N SER A 16 -6.75 -15.96 2.99
CA SER A 16 -6.18 -14.67 2.56
C SER A 16 -7.29 -13.66 2.29
N ASP A 17 -8.33 -14.06 1.56
CA ASP A 17 -9.43 -13.16 1.20
C ASP A 17 -10.31 -12.76 2.41
N LEU A 18 -10.33 -13.57 3.47
CA LEU A 18 -11.14 -13.35 4.68
C LEU A 18 -10.42 -12.54 5.77
N CYS A 19 -9.09 -12.51 5.78
CA CYS A 19 -8.31 -11.84 6.81
C CYS A 19 -7.77 -10.49 6.31
N ASN A 20 -8.45 -9.40 6.66
CA ASN A 20 -7.95 -8.01 6.54
C ASN A 20 -6.79 -7.71 7.54
N TRP A 21 -6.14 -8.77 8.04
CA TRP A 21 -4.92 -8.74 8.86
C TRP A 21 -3.80 -9.24 7.95
N ASP A 22 -3.05 -8.32 7.36
CA ASP A 22 -2.23 -8.50 6.15
C ASP A 22 -1.20 -9.65 6.17
N PHE A 23 -0.96 -10.29 7.33
CA PHE A 23 0.05 -11.33 7.48
C PHE A 23 -0.41 -12.54 8.32
N ALA A 24 -1.72 -12.74 8.54
CA ALA A 24 -2.22 -13.88 9.33
C ALA A 24 -1.74 -15.25 8.78
N TRP A 25 -1.52 -15.34 7.46
CA TRP A 25 -0.96 -16.52 6.82
C TRP A 25 0.46 -16.85 7.30
N MET A 26 1.27 -15.88 7.74
CA MET A 26 2.61 -16.14 8.29
C MET A 26 2.55 -16.95 9.59
N ASN A 27 1.58 -16.65 10.46
CA ASN A 27 1.34 -17.40 11.70
C ASN A 27 0.95 -18.85 11.40
N VAL A 28 0.10 -19.03 10.40
CA VAL A 28 -0.33 -20.36 9.94
C VAL A 28 0.84 -21.15 9.34
N GLY A 29 1.77 -20.48 8.65
CA GLY A 29 3.05 -21.07 8.22
C GLY A 29 3.98 -21.47 9.37
N GLY A 30 3.74 -20.94 10.57
CA GLY A 30 4.42 -21.30 11.80
C GLY A 30 4.13 -22.72 12.29
N VAL A 31 2.94 -23.24 12.01
CA VAL A 31 2.40 -24.48 12.62
C VAL A 31 3.23 -25.72 12.26
N CYS A 32 3.59 -25.89 10.98
CA CYS A 32 4.44 -27.01 10.57
C CYS A 32 5.24 -26.68 9.30
N ARG A 33 6.34 -27.42 9.08
CA ARG A 33 7.23 -27.23 7.91
C ARG A 33 6.50 -27.39 6.57
N HIS A 34 5.50 -28.27 6.51
CA HIS A 34 4.71 -28.52 5.29
C HIS A 34 3.88 -27.29 4.90
N TRP A 35 3.24 -26.64 5.87
CA TRP A 35 2.42 -25.45 5.65
C TRP A 35 3.29 -24.26 5.27
N ARG A 36 4.41 -24.08 5.97
CA ARG A 36 5.44 -23.11 5.58
C ARG A 36 5.86 -23.30 4.13
N GLY A 37 6.26 -24.52 3.74
CA GLY A 37 6.70 -24.81 2.37
C GLY A 37 5.63 -24.47 1.32
N SER A 38 4.36 -24.77 1.63
CA SER A 38 3.23 -24.49 0.72
C SER A 38 2.96 -22.98 0.57
N MET A 39 3.09 -22.22 1.65
CA MET A 39 2.92 -20.75 1.61
C MET A 39 4.08 -20.05 0.92
N LEU A 40 5.30 -20.47 1.22
CA LEU A 40 6.50 -19.96 0.55
C LEU A 40 6.45 -20.20 -0.96
N ALA A 41 5.81 -21.28 -1.40
CA ALA A 41 5.61 -21.58 -2.82
C ALA A 41 4.45 -20.81 -3.48
N SER A 42 3.56 -20.19 -2.71
CA SER A 42 2.37 -19.50 -3.24
C SER A 42 2.65 -18.02 -3.49
N SER A 43 2.94 -17.65 -4.74
CA SER A 43 3.25 -16.27 -5.11
C SER A 43 2.14 -15.26 -4.75
N ARG A 44 0.86 -15.69 -4.76
CA ARG A 44 -0.30 -14.86 -4.42
C ARG A 44 -0.31 -14.36 -2.97
N LEU A 45 0.31 -15.06 -2.04
CA LEU A 45 0.38 -14.61 -0.64
C LEU A 45 1.35 -13.44 -0.43
N TRP A 46 2.19 -13.15 -1.43
CA TRP A 46 3.20 -12.10 -1.41
C TRP A 46 2.80 -10.88 -2.24
N THR A 47 1.59 -10.86 -2.81
CA THR A 47 1.11 -9.76 -3.66
C THR A 47 0.66 -8.53 -2.90
N PRO A 48 0.13 -8.62 -1.65
CA PRO A 48 -0.13 -7.43 -0.85
C PRO A 48 1.19 -6.89 -0.31
N ILE A 49 1.60 -5.71 -0.78
CA ILE A 49 2.83 -5.05 -0.39
C ILE A 49 2.51 -3.71 0.26
N ASP A 50 2.85 -3.58 1.54
CA ASP A 50 2.84 -2.27 2.23
C ASP A 50 4.22 -1.62 2.10
N ILE A 51 4.34 -0.64 1.20
CA ILE A 51 5.60 0.08 0.95
C ILE A 51 5.96 1.07 2.07
N SER A 52 5.12 1.18 3.10
CA SER A 52 5.46 1.90 4.34
C SER A 52 6.36 1.10 5.28
N GLN A 53 6.57 -0.20 5.02
CA GLN A 53 7.48 -1.04 5.81
C GLN A 53 8.92 -0.92 5.28
N PRO A 54 9.94 -0.83 6.15
CA PRO A 54 11.32 -0.58 5.72
C PRO A 54 11.95 -1.77 4.98
N ASP A 55 11.76 -3.00 5.47
CA ASP A 55 12.63 -4.13 5.08
C ASP A 55 11.93 -5.24 4.26
N SER A 56 10.61 -5.34 4.37
CA SER A 56 9.83 -6.41 3.75
C SER A 56 9.43 -6.19 2.27
N PRO A 57 9.23 -4.95 1.75
CA PRO A 57 8.60 -4.79 0.44
C PRO A 57 9.36 -5.43 -0.72
N LEU A 58 10.70 -5.36 -0.69
CA LEU A 58 11.54 -5.94 -1.74
C LEU A 58 11.46 -7.47 -1.76
N GLU A 59 11.38 -8.11 -0.58
CA GLU A 59 11.26 -9.57 -0.49
C GLU A 59 9.88 -10.04 -0.97
N PHE A 60 8.82 -9.27 -0.65
CA PHE A 60 7.47 -9.52 -1.18
C PHE A 60 7.43 -9.38 -2.70
N LEU A 61 8.05 -8.32 -3.23
CA LEU A 61 8.15 -8.11 -4.67
C LEU A 61 8.87 -9.26 -5.36
N LYS A 62 9.96 -9.76 -4.77
CA LYS A 62 10.71 -10.91 -5.27
C LYS A 62 9.89 -12.20 -5.25
N ARG A 63 9.13 -12.46 -4.16
CA ARG A 63 8.38 -13.71 -3.98
C ARG A 63 7.04 -13.75 -4.71
N SER A 64 6.47 -12.59 -5.02
CA SER A 64 5.25 -12.50 -5.83
C SER A 64 5.47 -12.88 -7.30
N LYS A 65 6.72 -12.95 -7.79
CA LYS A 65 7.09 -13.42 -9.14
C LYS A 65 6.37 -12.69 -10.29
N SER A 66 5.35 -13.33 -10.86
CA SER A 66 4.52 -12.80 -11.96
C SER A 66 3.04 -12.65 -11.55
N ALA A 67 2.73 -12.82 -10.27
CA ALA A 67 1.37 -12.62 -9.76
C ALA A 67 0.98 -11.13 -9.80
N PRO A 68 -0.29 -10.80 -9.99
CA PRO A 68 -0.75 -9.40 -9.94
C PRO A 68 -0.45 -8.76 -8.58
N LEU A 69 0.00 -7.51 -8.54
CA LEU A 69 0.48 -6.82 -7.34
C LEU A 69 -0.59 -5.91 -6.74
N GLN A 70 -0.67 -5.89 -5.41
CA GLN A 70 -1.54 -5.01 -4.65
C GLN A 70 -0.69 -4.13 -3.73
N ILE A 71 -0.49 -2.88 -4.11
CA ILE A 71 0.44 -1.97 -3.44
C ILE A 71 -0.34 -1.02 -2.54
N THR A 72 0.04 -0.95 -1.27
CA THR A 72 -0.53 -0.02 -0.30
C THR A 72 0.58 0.84 0.32
N ARG A 73 0.28 2.10 0.58
CA ARG A 73 1.09 3.00 1.41
C ARG A 73 0.18 3.55 2.49
N ARG A 74 0.35 3.10 3.73
CA ARG A 74 -0.52 3.47 4.86
C ARG A 74 0.06 4.56 5.75
N ARG A 75 1.40 4.66 5.78
CA ARG A 75 2.16 5.59 6.62
C ARG A 75 3.22 6.32 5.81
N TYR A 76 3.64 7.46 6.33
CA TYR A 76 4.78 8.19 5.79
C TYR A 76 6.06 7.37 6.04
N PRO A 77 6.96 7.24 5.04
CA PRO A 77 8.20 6.51 5.22
C PRO A 77 9.09 7.24 6.24
N SER A 78 9.64 6.50 7.19
CA SER A 78 10.68 7.03 8.08
C SER A 78 12.01 7.26 7.35
N ASP A 79 12.22 6.52 6.25
CA ASP A 79 13.40 6.59 5.39
C ASP A 79 12.97 6.82 3.94
N PHE A 80 13.22 8.02 3.45
CA PHE A 80 12.83 8.45 2.11
C PHE A 80 13.63 7.75 1.00
N GLU A 81 14.92 7.48 1.21
CA GLU A 81 15.76 6.82 0.20
C GLU A 81 15.38 5.35 0.05
N GLN A 82 15.10 4.67 1.16
CA GLN A 82 14.59 3.31 1.13
C GLN A 82 13.22 3.25 0.44
N PHE A 83 12.33 4.20 0.73
CA PHE A 83 11.04 4.31 0.05
C PHE A 83 11.20 4.49 -1.46
N LYS A 84 12.08 5.41 -1.88
CA LYS A 84 12.37 5.66 -3.29
C LYS A 84 12.85 4.38 -4.00
N LYS A 85 13.76 3.64 -3.39
CA LYS A 85 14.25 2.35 -3.91
C LYS A 85 13.12 1.32 -4.07
N VAL A 86 12.23 1.21 -3.09
CA VAL A 86 11.07 0.32 -3.15
C VAL A 86 10.09 0.77 -4.24
N ALA A 87 9.79 2.06 -4.30
CA ALA A 87 8.92 2.65 -5.31
C ALA A 87 9.45 2.37 -6.72
N GLU A 88 10.73 2.64 -6.98
CA GLU A 88 11.38 2.32 -8.27
C GLU A 88 11.26 0.83 -8.62
N ALA A 89 11.46 -0.06 -7.65
CA ALA A 89 11.34 -1.50 -7.88
C ALA A 89 9.91 -1.92 -8.22
N VAL A 90 8.90 -1.33 -7.55
CA VAL A 90 7.48 -1.56 -7.83
C VAL A 90 7.10 -1.01 -9.21
N MET A 91 7.56 0.19 -9.55
CA MET A 91 7.25 0.84 -10.83
C MET A 91 7.85 0.09 -12.03
N LYS A 92 9.01 -0.55 -11.88
CA LYS A 92 9.55 -1.50 -12.87
C LYS A 92 8.63 -2.68 -13.17
N GLN A 93 7.61 -2.90 -12.35
CA GLN A 93 6.65 -3.99 -12.47
C GLN A 93 5.21 -3.50 -12.60
N ILE A 94 5.03 -2.26 -13.08
CA ILE A 94 3.73 -1.62 -13.26
C ILE A 94 2.78 -2.42 -14.16
N SER A 95 3.30 -3.22 -15.10
CA SER A 95 2.51 -4.05 -16.02
C SER A 95 1.67 -5.12 -15.33
N ARG A 96 2.07 -5.54 -14.11
CA ARG A 96 1.34 -6.51 -13.29
C ARG A 96 0.66 -5.88 -12.09
N LEU A 97 0.58 -4.56 -12.02
CA LEU A 97 -0.06 -3.85 -10.90
C LEU A 97 -1.58 -4.00 -11.01
N GLU A 98 -2.20 -4.62 -10.02
CA GLU A 98 -3.65 -4.84 -9.92
C GLU A 98 -4.33 -3.72 -9.15
N SER A 99 -3.74 -3.35 -8.00
CA SER A 99 -4.23 -2.23 -7.21
C SER A 99 -3.11 -1.37 -6.65
N LEU A 100 -3.37 -0.07 -6.60
CA LEU A 100 -2.49 0.94 -6.02
C LEU A 100 -3.29 1.83 -5.08
N ASN A 101 -2.98 1.74 -3.79
CA ASN A 101 -3.61 2.52 -2.75
C ASN A 101 -2.56 3.36 -2.01
N ILE A 102 -2.50 4.65 -2.30
CA ILE A 102 -1.53 5.56 -1.69
C ILE A 102 -2.26 6.54 -0.77
N ALA A 103 -1.98 6.45 0.53
CA ALA A 103 -2.28 7.51 1.47
C ALA A 103 -1.10 8.48 1.55
N THR A 104 -1.33 9.75 1.22
CA THR A 104 -0.34 10.82 1.32
C THR A 104 -0.82 11.96 2.20
N ILE A 105 0.11 12.68 2.83
CA ILE A 105 -0.16 13.89 3.61
C ILE A 105 0.12 15.14 2.76
N GLN A 106 1.02 15.04 1.76
CA GLN A 106 1.39 16.13 0.86
C GLN A 106 1.21 15.71 -0.60
N GLY A 107 0.73 16.62 -1.45
CA GLY A 107 0.47 16.34 -2.87
C GLY A 107 1.72 15.92 -3.65
N ASP A 108 2.88 16.45 -3.24
CA ASP A 108 4.16 16.25 -3.93
C ASP A 108 4.68 14.81 -3.84
N ASP A 109 4.40 14.10 -2.75
CA ASP A 109 4.80 12.71 -2.54
C ASP A 109 4.21 11.76 -3.60
N LEU A 110 2.98 12.05 -4.06
CA LEU A 110 2.29 11.23 -5.05
C LEU A 110 2.87 11.47 -6.44
N LEU A 111 3.11 12.74 -6.78
CA LEU A 111 3.76 13.10 -8.03
C LEU A 111 5.16 12.50 -8.07
N GLN A 112 5.90 12.51 -6.97
CA GLN A 112 7.23 11.90 -6.92
C GLN A 112 7.18 10.38 -7.13
N PHE A 113 6.21 9.68 -6.51
CA PHE A 113 6.01 8.24 -6.74
C PHE A 113 5.70 7.92 -8.21
N LEU A 114 4.83 8.71 -8.85
CA LEU A 114 4.44 8.51 -10.25
C LEU A 114 5.51 8.98 -11.25
N ARG A 115 6.31 9.99 -10.91
CA ARG A 115 7.33 10.60 -11.78
C ARG A 115 8.59 9.74 -11.92
N LEU A 116 8.78 8.72 -11.08
CA LEU A 116 9.79 7.67 -11.27
C LEU A 116 9.57 6.86 -12.57
N ASN A 117 8.48 7.08 -13.30
CA ASN A 117 8.15 6.48 -14.59
C ASN A 117 8.61 7.28 -15.83
N GLY A 118 9.63 8.14 -15.72
CA GLY A 118 10.03 9.09 -16.77
C GLY A 118 10.33 8.51 -18.17
N ASP A 119 10.21 7.20 -18.39
CA ASP A 119 10.43 6.52 -19.66
C ASP A 119 9.48 5.31 -19.87
N VAL A 120 8.27 5.33 -19.29
CA VAL A 120 7.28 4.29 -19.55
C VAL A 120 6.67 4.55 -20.92
N ASN A 121 7.28 3.91 -21.92
CA ASN A 121 6.77 3.81 -23.27
C ASN A 121 5.43 3.05 -23.26
N ALA A 122 4.35 3.78 -22.93
CA ALA A 122 2.93 3.60 -23.27
C ALA A 122 2.31 2.19 -23.31
N THR A 123 2.92 1.15 -22.74
CA THR A 123 2.26 -0.14 -22.49
C THR A 123 1.67 -0.07 -21.10
N VAL A 124 0.57 0.68 -21.08
CA VAL A 124 -0.41 0.87 -20.02
C VAL A 124 -0.52 -0.37 -19.13
N ALA A 125 -0.58 -0.14 -17.81
CA ALA A 125 -0.88 -1.15 -16.80
C ALA A 125 -2.14 -1.94 -17.17
N ALA A 126 -1.98 -3.01 -17.96
CA ALA A 126 -3.09 -3.74 -18.58
C ALA A 126 -3.99 -4.45 -17.56
N VAL A 127 -3.57 -4.49 -16.29
CA VAL A 127 -4.20 -5.23 -15.20
C VAL A 127 -4.62 -4.29 -14.04
N LEU A 128 -4.47 -2.96 -14.17
CA LEU A 128 -4.83 -2.07 -13.07
C LEU A 128 -6.35 -1.98 -12.92
N GLU A 129 -6.88 -2.69 -11.94
CA GLU A 129 -8.31 -2.74 -11.63
C GLU A 129 -8.70 -1.68 -10.58
N GLY A 130 -7.76 -1.23 -9.75
CA GLY A 130 -8.05 -0.29 -8.66
C GLY A 130 -6.96 0.73 -8.40
N LEU A 131 -7.23 2.00 -8.70
CA LEU A 131 -6.41 3.14 -8.25
C LEU A 131 -7.17 3.90 -7.17
N ARG A 132 -6.61 3.96 -5.95
CA ARG A 132 -7.15 4.76 -4.86
C ARG A 132 -6.08 5.69 -4.32
N ILE A 133 -6.39 6.97 -4.29
CA ILE A 133 -5.51 8.00 -3.79
C ILE A 133 -6.23 8.69 -2.65
N PHE A 134 -5.61 8.69 -1.47
CA PHE A 134 -6.14 9.35 -0.29
C PHE A 134 -5.18 10.46 0.12
N VAL A 135 -5.67 11.70 0.15
CA VAL A 135 -4.94 12.82 0.74
C VAL A 135 -5.49 13.01 2.15
N ARG A 136 -4.64 12.76 3.15
CA ARG A 136 -5.01 13.00 4.55
C ARG A 136 -4.69 14.46 4.86
N PRO A 137 -5.68 15.31 5.19
CA PRO A 137 -5.39 16.69 5.53
C PRO A 137 -4.51 16.71 6.78
N SER A 138 -3.37 17.40 6.70
CA SER A 138 -2.50 17.65 7.84
C SER A 138 -3.34 18.28 8.95
N SER A 139 -3.49 17.60 10.09
CA SER A 139 -4.28 18.08 11.23
C SER A 139 -3.84 19.46 11.75
N SER A 140 -2.59 19.86 11.44
CA SER A 140 -2.05 21.19 11.76
C SER A 140 -2.77 22.35 11.05
N THR A 141 -3.25 22.19 9.80
CA THR A 141 -3.94 23.27 9.08
C THR A 141 -5.45 23.30 9.37
N ALA A 142 -6.04 22.15 9.73
CA ALA A 142 -7.44 22.09 10.13
C ALA A 142 -7.68 22.83 11.46
N LEU A 143 -6.79 22.63 12.45
CA LEU A 143 -6.90 23.33 13.73
C LEU A 143 -6.53 24.81 13.62
N SER A 144 -5.50 25.18 12.84
CA SER A 144 -5.14 26.59 12.66
C SER A 144 -6.25 27.39 11.98
N ASN A 145 -6.92 26.83 10.98
CA ASN A 145 -8.02 27.51 10.28
C ASN A 145 -9.30 27.62 11.12
N ILE A 146 -9.57 26.64 12.00
CA ILE A 146 -10.70 26.68 12.94
C ILE A 146 -10.42 27.70 14.06
N LEU A 147 -9.19 27.74 14.59
CA LEU A 147 -8.79 28.72 15.60
C LEU A 147 -8.76 30.15 15.02
N HIS A 148 -8.27 30.34 13.79
CA HIS A 148 -8.24 31.67 13.16
C HIS A 148 -9.65 32.20 12.84
N ARG A 149 -10.59 31.34 12.41
CA ARG A 149 -11.98 31.75 12.14
C ARG A 149 -12.75 32.15 13.40
N ASN A 150 -12.44 31.54 14.55
CA ASN A 150 -13.13 31.86 15.80
C ASN A 150 -12.60 33.14 16.49
N MET A 151 -11.34 33.54 16.23
CA MET A 151 -10.77 34.75 16.84
C MET A 151 -11.10 36.05 16.08
N THR A 152 -11.42 36.00 14.78
CA THR A 152 -11.84 37.19 14.00
C THR A 152 -13.33 37.54 14.15
N SER A 153 -14.12 36.72 14.86
CA SER A 153 -15.56 36.95 15.06
C SER A 153 -15.92 37.73 16.34
N LEU A 154 -14.95 38.17 17.15
CA LEU A 154 -15.18 38.69 18.52
C LEU A 154 -14.81 40.16 18.74
N GLY A 155 -14.75 41.00 17.71
CA GLY A 155 -14.43 42.42 17.92
C GLY A 155 -15.00 43.39 16.91
N HIS A 156 -16.25 43.82 17.13
CA HIS A 156 -16.64 45.25 17.03
C HIS A 156 -18.11 45.47 17.46
N PRO A 157 -18.38 45.97 18.68
CA PRO A 157 -19.65 46.64 18.95
C PRO A 157 -19.61 48.03 18.31
N ARG A 158 -20.56 48.27 17.39
CA ARG A 158 -20.85 49.60 16.81
C ARG A 158 -21.23 50.56 17.94
N ASN A 159 -20.43 51.61 18.13
CA ASN A 159 -20.88 52.80 18.82
C ASN A 159 -21.70 53.64 17.85
N THR A 160 -23.00 53.74 18.11
CA THR A 160 -23.88 54.75 17.52
C THR A 160 -23.98 55.93 18.49
N SER A 161 -23.56 57.10 18.04
CA SER A 161 -23.98 58.40 18.58
C SER A 161 -24.74 59.15 17.51
#